data_AF-A0A3C0T5X4-F1
#
_entry.id   AF-A0A3C0T5X4-F1
#
_cell.length_a   1.000
_cell.length_b   1.000
_cell.length_c   1.000
_cell.angle_alpha   90.00
_cell.angle_beta   90.00
_cell.angle_gamma   90.00
#
_symmetry.space_group_name_H-M   'P 1'
#
loop_
_entity.id
_entity.type
_entity.pdbx_description
1 polymer ?
#
loop_
_entity_poly.entity_id
_entity_poly.type
_entity_poly.pdbx_seq_one_letter_code
_entity_poly.pdbx_strand_id
1 'polypeptide(L)'
;MQGHGEAQNALGYLYRRGLGVKQDFTKAAEWYQLAADQQVVQATNRLALLLAACPNQLVCNGALALELAQSAVEKERNATNLDSLAAAQARVGDYEVAIDSIEEILRMEGRNSRYASRLSFYQARRPYKL
;
A
#
# COMPACT_ATOMS: atom_id res chain seq x y z
N MET A 1 -14.90 16.74 -11.39
CA MET A 1 -15.85 15.87 -10.65
C MET A 1 -15.11 15.13 -9.55
N GLN A 2 -14.81 15.77 -8.41
CA GLN A 2 -13.95 15.20 -7.36
C GLN A 2 -14.73 14.42 -6.27
N GLY A 3 -16.02 14.69 -6.08
CA GLY A 3 -16.78 14.16 -4.93
C GLY A 3 -17.15 12.66 -4.98
N HIS A 4 -17.24 12.05 -6.18
CA HIS A 4 -17.61 10.64 -6.28
C HIS A 4 -16.45 9.71 -5.90
N GLY A 5 -15.23 10.01 -6.34
CA GLY A 5 -14.04 9.20 -6.03
C GLY A 5 -13.69 9.17 -4.54
N GLU A 6 -13.79 10.31 -3.83
CA GLU A 6 -13.51 10.32 -2.39
C GLU A 6 -14.52 9.49 -1.59
N ALA A 7 -15.81 9.55 -1.96
CA ALA A 7 -16.85 8.74 -1.33
C ALA A 7 -16.64 7.25 -1.58
N GLN A 8 -16.25 6.86 -2.79
CA GLN A 8 -15.91 5.47 -3.12
C GLN A 8 -14.66 5.00 -2.34
N ASN A 9 -13.63 5.84 -2.22
CA ASN A 9 -12.47 5.56 -1.38
C ASN A 9 -12.85 5.35 0.08
N ALA A 10 -13.74 6.21 0.61
CA ALA A 10 -14.26 6.06 1.97
C ALA A 10 -15.02 4.73 2.12
N LEU A 11 -15.85 4.36 1.16
CA LEU A 11 -16.59 3.09 1.18
C LEU A 11 -15.65 1.87 1.12
N GLY A 12 -14.61 1.92 0.28
CA GLY A 12 -13.57 0.89 0.26
C GLY A 12 -12.86 0.76 1.62
N TYR A 13 -12.67 1.87 2.33
CA TYR A 13 -12.14 1.86 3.69
C TYR A 13 -13.09 1.22 4.71
N LEU A 14 -14.38 1.51 4.64
CA LEU A 14 -15.38 0.88 5.51
C LEU A 14 -15.40 -0.63 5.32
N TYR A 15 -15.43 -1.12 4.07
CA TYR A 15 -15.36 -2.55 3.77
C TYR A 15 -14.04 -3.20 4.22
N ARG A 16 -12.90 -2.53 4.02
CA ARG A 16 -11.59 -3.05 4.47
C ARG A 16 -11.53 -3.20 5.98
N ARG A 17 -12.17 -2.31 6.73
CA ARG A 17 -12.11 -2.25 8.20
C ARG A 17 -13.30 -2.91 8.90
N GLY A 18 -14.38 -3.21 8.19
CA GLY A 18 -15.62 -3.70 8.78
C GLY A 18 -16.35 -2.65 9.62
N LEU A 19 -16.30 -1.38 9.23
CA LEU A 19 -16.90 -0.27 9.99
C LEU A 19 -18.32 -0.01 9.50
N GLY A 20 -19.31 -0.40 10.30
CA GLY A 20 -20.74 -0.29 9.92
C GLY A 20 -21.18 -1.24 8.80
N VAL A 21 -20.25 -2.03 8.26
CA VAL A 21 -20.49 -3.09 7.26
C VAL A 21 -19.67 -4.32 7.64
N LYS A 22 -20.06 -5.51 7.15
CA LYS A 22 -19.21 -6.71 7.29
C LYS A 22 -17.89 -6.48 6.53
N GLN A 23 -16.76 -6.83 7.14
CA GLN A 23 -15.47 -6.74 6.48
C GLN A 23 -15.45 -7.58 5.21
N ASP A 24 -15.00 -6.98 4.11
CA ASP A 24 -14.94 -7.61 2.80
C ASP A 24 -13.80 -6.98 1.98
N PHE A 25 -12.70 -7.72 1.82
CA PHE A 25 -11.52 -7.21 1.11
C PHE A 25 -11.73 -7.14 -0.40
N THR A 26 -12.58 -8.01 -0.96
CA THR A 26 -12.87 -8.00 -2.40
C THR A 26 -13.65 -6.75 -2.75
N LYS A 27 -14.72 -6.45 -1.99
CA LYS A 27 -15.45 -5.19 -2.15
C LYS A 27 -14.57 -3.98 -1.88
N ALA A 28 -13.70 -4.04 -0.87
CA ALA A 28 -12.76 -2.95 -0.62
C ALA A 28 -11.88 -2.66 -1.85
N ALA A 29 -11.34 -3.69 -2.49
CA ALA A 29 -10.53 -3.56 -3.70
C ALA A 29 -11.33 -2.96 -4.86
N GLU A 30 -12.56 -3.42 -5.09
CA GLU A 30 -13.46 -2.87 -6.12
C GLU A 30 -13.71 -1.37 -5.92
N TRP A 31 -14.06 -0.96 -4.70
CA TRP A 31 -14.33 0.46 -4.40
C TRP A 31 -13.08 1.33 -4.50
N TYR A 32 -11.92 0.83 -4.08
CA TYR A 32 -10.68 1.56 -4.28
C TYR A 32 -10.30 1.67 -5.76
N GLN A 33 -10.55 0.64 -6.57
CA GLN A 33 -10.29 0.68 -8.01
C GLN A 33 -11.15 1.77 -8.68
N LEU A 34 -12.45 1.81 -8.40
CA LEU A 34 -13.34 2.84 -8.95
C LEU A 34 -12.89 4.27 -8.60
N ALA A 35 -12.40 4.47 -7.39
CA ALA A 35 -11.86 5.76 -6.95
C ALA A 35 -10.49 6.06 -7.59
N ALA A 36 -9.64 5.04 -7.77
CA ALA A 36 -8.34 5.16 -8.43
C ALA A 36 -8.50 5.51 -9.93
N ASP A 37 -9.53 4.97 -10.60
CA ASP A 37 -9.87 5.29 -11.99
C ASP A 37 -10.28 6.76 -12.16
N GLN A 38 -10.76 7.39 -11.07
CA GLN A 38 -11.03 8.83 -10.96
C GLN A 38 -9.83 9.63 -10.44
N GLN A 39 -8.63 9.04 -10.47
CA GLN A 39 -7.37 9.66 -10.07
C GLN A 39 -7.26 10.05 -8.59
N VAL A 40 -8.04 9.43 -7.70
CA VAL A 40 -7.90 9.63 -6.24
C VAL A 40 -6.66 8.89 -5.74
N VAL A 41 -5.56 9.64 -5.52
CA VAL A 41 -4.26 9.09 -5.12
C VAL A 41 -4.35 8.25 -3.85
N GLN A 42 -5.17 8.66 -2.87
CA GLN A 42 -5.36 7.90 -1.63
C GLN A 42 -5.99 6.53 -1.89
N ALA A 43 -6.86 6.41 -2.90
CA ALA A 43 -7.47 5.14 -3.27
C ALA A 43 -6.46 4.23 -3.98
N THR A 44 -5.66 4.80 -4.90
CA THR A 44 -4.55 4.08 -5.56
C THR A 44 -3.59 3.49 -4.53
N ASN A 45 -3.15 4.30 -3.56
CA ASN A 45 -2.31 3.85 -2.45
C ASN A 45 -2.95 2.74 -1.62
N ARG A 46 -4.23 2.88 -1.26
CA ARG A 46 -4.95 1.89 -0.44
C ARG A 46 -5.16 0.57 -1.18
N LEU A 47 -5.43 0.63 -2.49
CA LEU A 47 -5.51 -0.56 -3.34
C LEU A 47 -4.15 -1.26 -3.42
N ALA A 48 -3.07 -0.51 -3.68
CA ALA A 48 -1.72 -1.03 -3.72
C ALA A 48 -1.35 -1.74 -2.40
N LEU A 49 -1.57 -1.08 -1.26
CA LEU A 49 -1.31 -1.67 0.06
C LEU A 49 -2.17 -2.91 0.32
N LEU A 50 -3.43 -2.90 -0.11
CA LEU A 50 -4.34 -4.04 0.08
C LEU A 50 -3.89 -5.27 -0.72
N LEU A 51 -3.54 -5.06 -1.99
CA LEU A 51 -3.02 -6.10 -2.88
C LEU A 51 -1.65 -6.62 -2.40
N ALA A 52 -0.80 -5.73 -1.89
CA ALA A 52 0.48 -6.09 -1.29
C ALA A 52 0.35 -6.81 0.07
N ALA A 53 -0.75 -6.61 0.80
CA ALA A 53 -1.00 -7.29 2.08
C ALA A 53 -1.50 -8.72 1.89
N CYS A 54 -2.16 -9.02 0.76
CA CYS A 54 -2.75 -10.31 0.46
C CYS A 54 -3.62 -10.87 1.60
N PRO A 55 -4.67 -10.15 2.03
CA PRO A 55 -5.53 -10.62 3.11
C PRO A 55 -6.30 -11.91 2.78
N ASN A 56 -6.43 -12.26 1.50
CA ASN A 56 -6.94 -13.54 1.02
C ASN A 56 -6.38 -13.83 -0.39
N GLN A 57 -6.69 -15.00 -0.95
CA GLN A 57 -6.20 -15.41 -2.27
C GLN A 57 -6.75 -14.58 -3.44
N LEU A 58 -7.96 -14.02 -3.31
CA LEU A 58 -8.61 -13.22 -4.36
C LEU A 58 -8.04 -11.80 -4.43
N VAL A 59 -7.54 -11.28 -3.31
CA VAL A 59 -7.00 -9.93 -3.20
C VAL A 59 -5.51 -10.02 -2.92
N CYS A 60 -4.78 -10.61 -3.86
CA CYS A 60 -3.33 -10.77 -3.76
C CYS A 60 -2.68 -10.62 -5.13
N ASN A 61 -2.06 -9.48 -5.39
CA ASN A 61 -1.35 -9.25 -6.65
C ASN A 61 -0.15 -8.32 -6.41
N GLY A 62 1.03 -8.90 -6.24
CA GLY A 62 2.26 -8.15 -5.95
C GLY A 62 2.71 -7.25 -7.09
N ALA A 63 2.61 -7.72 -8.34
CA ALA A 63 3.03 -6.95 -9.51
C ALA A 63 2.15 -5.71 -9.70
N LEU A 64 0.83 -5.87 -9.64
CA LEU A 64 -0.10 -4.74 -9.72
C LEU A 64 0.05 -3.80 -8.51
N ALA A 65 0.25 -4.35 -7.31
CA ALA A 65 0.51 -3.52 -6.13
C ALA A 65 1.75 -2.63 -6.31
N LEU A 66 2.81 -3.15 -6.92
CA LEU A 66 4.05 -2.42 -7.16
C LEU A 66 3.83 -1.27 -8.15
N GLU A 67 3.19 -1.55 -9.28
CA GLU A 67 2.86 -0.55 -10.29
C GLU A 67 2.01 0.60 -9.71
N LEU A 68 0.93 0.26 -9.00
CA LEU A 68 0.05 1.24 -8.39
C LEU A 68 0.77 2.07 -7.31
N ALA A 69 1.61 1.44 -6.50
CA ALA A 69 2.38 2.15 -5.47
C ALA A 69 3.43 3.09 -6.08
N GLN A 70 4.12 2.68 -7.15
CA GLN A 70 5.04 3.53 -7.89
C GLN A 70 4.30 4.76 -8.45
N SER A 71 3.17 4.56 -9.13
CA SER A 71 2.34 5.66 -9.63
C SER A 71 1.86 6.61 -8.53
N ALA A 72 1.50 6.09 -7.35
CA ALA A 72 1.10 6.92 -6.22
C ALA A 72 2.26 7.79 -5.69
N VAL A 73 3.47 7.24 -5.60
CA VAL A 73 4.67 7.96 -5.17
C VAL A 73 5.10 9.02 -6.19
N GLU A 74 4.97 8.73 -7.49
CA GLU A 74 5.24 9.70 -8.57
C GLU A 74 4.31 10.91 -8.51
N LYS A 75 3.01 10.68 -8.24
CA LYS A 75 2.02 11.76 -8.11
C LYS A 75 2.20 12.55 -6.82
N GLU A 76 2.46 11.85 -5.72
CA GLU A 76 2.62 12.47 -4.41
C GLU A 76 3.61 11.69 -3.54
N ARG A 77 4.81 12.24 -3.37
CA ARG A 77 5.87 11.62 -2.59
C ARG A 77 5.72 11.94 -1.11
N ASN A 78 5.03 11.07 -0.38
CA ASN A 78 4.83 11.17 1.06
C ASN A 78 5.05 9.79 1.75
N ALA A 79 5.14 9.80 3.08
CA ALA A 79 5.39 8.59 3.87
C ALA A 79 4.33 7.49 3.71
N THR A 80 3.06 7.87 3.47
CA THR A 80 1.97 6.90 3.29
C THR A 80 2.10 6.16 1.95
N ASN A 81 2.47 6.88 0.89
CA ASN A 81 2.70 6.31 -0.43
C ASN A 81 3.97 5.45 -0.45
N LEU A 82 5.04 5.93 0.19
CA LEU A 82 6.26 5.14 0.38
C LEU A 82 6.01 3.86 1.21
N ASP A 83 5.12 3.89 2.20
CA ASP A 83 4.80 2.69 2.99
C ASP A 83 4.11 1.61 2.14
N SER A 84 3.20 2.01 1.23
CA SER A 84 2.58 1.08 0.28
C SER A 84 3.60 0.53 -0.72
N LEU A 85 4.54 1.37 -1.17
CA LEU A 85 5.60 0.96 -2.09
C LEU A 85 6.53 -0.05 -1.43
N ALA A 86 6.97 0.20 -0.19
CA ALA A 86 7.80 -0.72 0.56
C ALA A 86 7.12 -2.08 0.78
N ALA A 87 5.81 -2.07 1.06
CA ALA A 87 5.02 -3.31 1.17
C ALA A 87 4.92 -4.07 -0.16
N ALA A 88 4.74 -3.36 -1.27
CA ALA A 88 4.64 -3.96 -2.60
C ALA A 88 5.99 -4.52 -3.09
N GLN A 89 7.09 -3.80 -2.88
CA GLN A 89 8.44 -4.27 -3.15
C GLN A 89 8.76 -5.56 -2.38
N ALA A 90 8.49 -5.57 -1.07
CA ALA A 90 8.68 -6.76 -0.25
C ALA A 90 7.80 -7.94 -0.73
N ARG A 91 6.59 -7.66 -1.23
CA ARG A 91 5.69 -8.69 -1.78
C ARG A 91 6.26 -9.38 -3.01
N VAL A 92 6.96 -8.65 -3.87
CA VAL A 92 7.62 -9.22 -5.06
C VAL A 92 9.02 -9.76 -4.78
N GLY A 93 9.50 -9.64 -3.54
CA GLY A 93 10.80 -10.16 -3.10
C GLY A 93 11.94 -9.14 -3.16
N ASP A 94 11.67 -7.90 -3.54
CA ASP A 94 12.64 -6.81 -3.65
C ASP A 94 12.92 -6.17 -2.29
N TYR A 95 13.41 -6.96 -1.33
CA TYR A 95 13.63 -6.52 0.05
C TYR A 95 14.67 -5.39 0.16
N GLU A 96 15.67 -5.34 -0.72
CA GLU A 96 16.65 -4.24 -0.79
C GLU A 96 15.94 -2.89 -1.01
N VAL A 97 15.10 -2.80 -2.04
CA VAL A 97 14.39 -1.56 -2.36
C VAL A 97 13.31 -1.25 -1.33
N ALA A 98 12.68 -2.29 -0.75
CA ALA A 98 11.75 -2.13 0.36
C ALA A 98 12.41 -1.51 1.60
N ILE A 99 13.65 -1.91 1.91
CA ILE A 99 14.46 -1.33 2.99
C ILE A 99 14.72 0.15 2.72
N ASP A 100 15.21 0.50 1.52
CA ASP A 100 15.50 1.89 1.15
C ASP A 100 14.28 2.81 1.33
N SER A 101 13.10 2.31 0.93
CA SER A 101 11.83 3.02 1.09
C SER A 101 11.46 3.24 2.57
N ILE A 102 11.67 2.24 3.45
CA ILE A 102 11.41 2.38 4.89
C ILE A 102 12.40 3.33 5.56
N GLU A 103 13.68 3.25 5.20
CA GLU A 103 14.70 4.16 5.71
C GLU A 103 14.41 5.61 5.32
N GLU A 104 13.86 5.81 4.12
CA GLU A 104 13.41 7.12 3.70
C GLU A 104 12.23 7.64 4.55
N ILE A 105 11.22 6.81 4.81
CA ILE A 105 10.11 7.20 5.68
C ILE A 105 10.64 7.62 7.06
N LEU A 106 11.59 6.86 7.63
CA LEU A 106 12.23 7.18 8.90
C LEU A 106 13.01 8.51 8.86
N ARG A 107 13.60 8.87 7.71
CA ARG A 107 14.23 10.19 7.49
C ARG A 107 13.18 11.32 7.44
N MET A 108 11.99 11.06 6.90
CA MET A 108 10.92 12.04 6.76
C MET A 108 10.16 12.31 8.06
N GLU A 109 9.77 11.26 8.79
CA GLU A 109 8.89 11.35 9.97
C GLU A 109 9.61 11.18 11.31
N GLY A 110 10.90 10.80 11.28
CA GLY A 110 11.66 10.45 12.46
C GLY A 110 11.38 9.02 12.96
N ARG A 111 11.77 8.74 14.21
CA ARG A 111 11.67 7.39 14.79
C ARG A 111 10.21 6.98 14.99
N ASN A 112 9.81 5.91 14.31
CA ASN A 112 8.50 5.29 14.43
C ASN A 112 8.66 3.78 14.63
N SER A 113 8.09 3.24 15.72
CA SER A 113 8.26 1.83 16.10
C SER A 113 7.70 0.84 15.06
N ARG A 114 6.67 1.25 14.30
CA ARG A 114 6.12 0.46 13.19
C ARG A 114 7.13 0.31 12.07
N TYR A 115 7.74 1.41 11.63
CA TYR A 115 8.72 1.40 10.53
C TYR A 115 10.02 0.73 10.96
N ALA A 116 10.45 0.89 12.22
CA ALA A 116 11.61 0.16 12.75
C ALA A 116 11.39 -1.36 12.74
N SER A 117 10.21 -1.84 13.17
CA SER A 117 9.89 -3.27 13.16
C SER A 117 9.84 -3.84 11.73
N ARG A 118 9.27 -3.07 10.79
CA ARG A 118 9.19 -3.46 9.38
C ARG A 118 10.58 -3.47 8.73
N LEU A 119 11.44 -2.51 9.06
CA LEU A 119 12.84 -2.46 8.62
C LEU A 119 13.59 -3.73 9.02
N SER A 120 13.53 -4.12 10.31
CA SER A 120 14.17 -5.35 10.78
C SER A 120 13.63 -6.60 10.09
N PHE A 121 12.31 -6.65 9.84
CA PHE A 121 11.68 -7.75 9.13
C PHE A 121 12.16 -7.89 7.67
N TYR A 122 12.35 -6.78 6.96
CA TYR A 122 12.89 -6.78 5.59
C TYR A 122 14.39 -7.08 5.56
N GLN A 123 15.17 -6.54 6.49
CA GLN A 123 16.60 -6.85 6.61
C GLN A 123 16.86 -8.35 6.79
N ALA A 124 16.03 -9.04 7.59
CA ALA A 124 16.13 -10.48 7.77
C ALA A 124 15.82 -11.32 6.52
N ARG A 125 15.20 -10.72 5.50
CA ARG A 125 14.82 -11.38 4.22
C ARG A 125 15.61 -10.87 3.03
N ARG A 126 16.52 -9.91 3.26
CA ARG A 126 17.47 -9.45 2.25
C ARG A 126 18.29 -10.65 1.77
N PRO A 127 18.29 -10.98 0.47
CA PRO A 127 19.12 -12.06 -0.04
C PRO A 127 20.60 -11.72 0.19
N TYR A 128 21.39 -12.72 0.59
CA TYR A 128 22.84 -12.56 0.68
C TYR A 128 23.41 -12.34 -0.72
N LYS A 129 24.22 -11.29 -0.91
CA LYS A 129 25.08 -11.20 -2.09
C LYS A 129 26.18 -12.26 -1.95
N LEU A 130 26.14 -13.28 -2.81
CA LEU A 130 27.22 -14.26 -2.98
C LEU A 130 28.43 -13.61 -3.67
#